data_AF-A0A834WEA5-F1
#
_entry.id   AF-A0A834WEA5-F1
#
_cell.length_a   1.000
_cell.length_b   1.000
_cell.length_c   1.000
_cell.angle_alpha   90.00
_cell.angle_beta   90.00
_cell.angle_gamma   90.00
#
_symmetry.space_group_name_H-M   'P 1'
#
loop_
_entity.id
_entity.type
_entity.pdbx_description
1 polymer ?
#
loop_
_entity_poly.entity_id
_entity_poly.type
_entity_poly.pdbx_seq_one_letter_code
_entity_poly.pdbx_strand_id
1 'polypeptide(L)'
;MLHHNPLVSDVYATAVAGGVALSLLRLWQETATRGLLDQKLNRKLVHISIGLAFMLCWPLFSSGIQGSLLASLIPGVNIIRMLIIGLGLVKDEATVKSMSRFGDYRELLKGPLYYVTTITFACVMYWKTSPISIAAICNLCAGDGMADIVGRRLGRKKIPYNRNKSFAGSIAMASAGFLASIG
;
A
#
# COMPACT_ATOMS: atom_id res chain seq x y z
N MET A 1 12.49 -21.17 11.67
CA MET A 1 12.16 -21.84 12.95
C MET A 1 12.48 -20.89 14.09
N LEU A 2 11.51 -20.08 14.54
CA LEU A 2 11.63 -19.27 15.76
C LEU A 2 10.45 -19.63 16.67
N HIS A 3 10.79 -20.41 17.70
CA HIS A 3 10.09 -20.67 18.98
C HIS A 3 8.60 -21.09 19.02
N HIS A 4 8.41 -22.35 19.44
CA HIS A 4 7.37 -23.07 20.19
C HIS A 4 5.94 -22.51 20.46
N ASN A 5 5.57 -21.28 20.10
CA ASN A 5 4.19 -20.81 20.15
C ASN A 5 3.89 -19.88 18.95
N PRO A 6 3.00 -20.27 18.03
CA PRO A 6 2.69 -19.48 16.83
C PRO A 6 2.23 -18.05 17.17
N LEU A 7 1.54 -17.88 18.29
CA LEU A 7 1.10 -16.58 18.79
C LEU A 7 2.26 -15.62 19.11
N VAL A 8 3.33 -16.11 19.74
CA VAL A 8 4.48 -15.26 20.10
C VAL A 8 5.20 -14.82 18.83
N SER A 9 5.41 -15.75 17.89
CA SER A 9 5.98 -15.43 16.58
C SER A 9 5.14 -14.40 15.83
N ASP A 10 3.82 -14.52 15.85
CA ASP A 10 2.92 -13.59 15.16
C ASP A 10 2.91 -12.20 15.81
N VAL A 11 3.01 -12.12 17.14
CA VAL A 11 3.14 -10.84 17.86
C VAL A 11 4.46 -10.14 17.52
N TYR A 12 5.58 -10.88 17.49
CA TYR A 12 6.86 -10.33 17.05
C TYR A 12 6.81 -9.88 15.59
N ALA A 13 6.22 -10.69 14.69
CA ALA A 13 6.02 -10.34 13.29
C ALA A 13 5.17 -9.07 13.14
N THR A 14 4.12 -8.92 13.94
CA THR A 14 3.27 -7.73 13.97
C THR A 14 4.04 -6.50 14.41
N ALA A 15 4.84 -6.61 15.47
CA ALA A 15 5.66 -5.51 15.97
C ALA A 15 6.70 -5.05 14.93
N VAL A 16 7.38 -6.00 14.28
CA VAL A 16 8.36 -5.72 13.22
C VAL A 16 7.67 -5.10 12.00
N ALA A 17 6.61 -5.72 11.48
CA ALA A 17 5.90 -5.25 10.30
C ALA A 17 5.24 -3.88 10.54
N GLY A 18 4.66 -3.67 11.72
CA GLY A 18 4.12 -2.38 12.16
C GLY A 18 5.21 -1.31 12.27
N GLY A 19 6.37 -1.66 12.86
CA GLY A 19 7.53 -0.77 12.94
C GLY A 19 8.07 -0.36 11.57
N VAL A 20 8.17 -1.31 10.64
CA VAL A 20 8.58 -1.04 9.24
C VAL A 20 7.56 -0.13 8.54
N ALA A 21 6.27 -0.43 8.67
CA ALA A 21 5.21 0.39 8.05
C ALA A 21 5.20 1.83 8.60
N LEU A 22 5.35 2.00 9.91
CA LEU A 22 5.41 3.33 10.55
C LEU A 22 6.68 4.09 10.14
N SER A 23 7.81 3.41 10.06
CA SER A 23 9.09 4.03 9.65
C SER A 23 9.02 4.51 8.19
N LEU A 24 8.46 3.70 7.29
CA LEU A 24 8.23 4.10 5.90
C LEU A 24 7.24 5.26 5.80
N LEU A 25 6.14 5.22 6.56
CA LEU A 25 5.18 6.33 6.62
C LEU A 25 5.86 7.64 7.05
N ARG A 26 6.67 7.59 8.11
CA ARG A 26 7.43 8.77 8.58
C ARG A 26 8.40 9.29 7.53
N LEU A 27 9.15 8.39 6.88
CA LEU A 27 10.09 8.77 5.82
C LEU A 27 9.39 9.52 4.68
N TRP A 28 8.24 9.03 4.22
CA TRP A 28 7.49 9.69 3.15
C TRP A 28 6.75 10.95 3.61
N GLN A 29 6.31 11.02 4.86
CA GLN A 29 5.77 12.24 5.46
C GLN A 29 6.83 13.34 5.51
N GLU A 30 8.05 13.01 5.96
CA GLU A 30 9.17 13.97 5.95
C GLU A 30 9.52 14.42 4.54
N THR A 31 9.58 13.48 3.59
CA THR A 31 9.84 13.79 2.18
C THR A 31 8.76 14.72 1.60
N ALA A 32 7.49 14.52 1.96
CA ALA A 32 6.38 15.40 1.59
C ALA A 32 6.53 16.79 2.23
N THR A 33 6.84 16.82 3.52
CA THR A 33 6.90 18.04 4.32
C THR A 33 8.02 18.95 3.81
N ARG A 34 9.19 18.38 3.54
CA ARG A 34 10.35 19.06 2.96
C ARG A 34 10.17 19.46 1.48
N GLY A 35 9.09 19.02 0.82
CA GLY A 35 8.78 19.39 -0.56
C GLY A 35 9.76 18.82 -1.59
N LEU A 36 10.45 17.73 -1.27
CA LEU A 36 11.48 17.14 -2.15
C LEU A 36 10.87 16.47 -3.39
N LEU A 37 9.61 16.04 -3.30
CA LEU A 37 8.90 15.32 -4.36
C LEU A 37 7.53 15.96 -4.64
N ASP A 38 7.10 15.91 -5.89
CA ASP A 38 5.73 16.27 -6.28
C ASP A 38 4.73 15.42 -5.48
N GLN A 39 3.67 16.06 -4.98
CA GLN A 39 2.68 15.46 -4.10
C GLN A 39 2.02 14.22 -4.75
N LYS A 40 1.83 14.27 -6.07
CA LYS A 40 1.29 13.13 -6.84
C LYS A 40 2.26 11.95 -6.89
N LEU A 41 3.56 12.20 -7.01
CA LEU A 41 4.59 11.17 -7.03
C LEU A 41 4.78 10.57 -5.63
N ASN A 42 4.84 11.42 -4.60
CA ASN A 42 5.00 10.97 -3.22
C ASN A 42 3.86 10.04 -2.80
N ARG A 43 2.60 10.39 -3.09
CA ARG A 43 1.46 9.51 -2.81
C ARG A 43 1.60 8.14 -3.48
N LYS A 44 2.11 8.09 -4.71
CA LYS A 44 2.33 6.82 -5.42
C LYS A 44 3.50 6.02 -4.85
N LEU A 45 4.55 6.67 -4.37
CA LEU A 45 5.66 6.01 -3.70
C LEU A 45 5.26 5.46 -2.33
N VAL A 46 4.50 6.21 -1.54
CA VAL A 46 3.85 5.74 -0.29
C VAL A 46 3.05 4.48 -0.57
N HIS A 47 2.21 4.53 -1.61
CA HIS A 47 1.37 3.42 -2.04
C HIS A 47 2.16 2.15 -2.43
N ILE A 48 3.18 2.29 -3.28
CA ILE A 48 4.01 1.14 -3.71
C ILE A 48 4.81 0.58 -2.52
N SER A 49 5.50 1.46 -1.78
CA SER A 49 6.45 1.04 -0.75
C SER A 49 5.78 0.38 0.45
N ILE A 50 4.66 0.93 0.95
CA ILE A 50 3.95 0.36 2.11
C ILE A 50 3.33 -0.99 1.71
N GLY A 51 2.71 -1.07 0.53
CA GLY A 51 2.11 -2.31 0.05
C GLY A 51 3.15 -3.42 -0.14
N LEU A 52 4.28 -3.12 -0.77
CA LEU A 52 5.37 -4.09 -0.96
C LEU A 52 6.07 -4.47 0.34
N ALA A 53 6.32 -3.51 1.24
CA ALA A 53 6.90 -3.80 2.55
C ALA A 53 5.97 -4.69 3.39
N PHE A 54 4.65 -4.45 3.34
CA PHE A 54 3.66 -5.31 3.99
C PHE A 54 3.70 -6.74 3.42
N MET A 55 3.80 -6.90 2.10
CA MET A 55 3.96 -8.20 1.45
C MET A 55 5.27 -8.90 1.82
N LEU A 56 6.39 -8.18 1.88
CA LEU A 56 7.67 -8.74 2.34
C LEU A 56 7.62 -9.18 3.80
N CYS A 57 6.73 -8.61 4.61
CA CYS A 57 6.53 -9.03 5.99
C CYS A 57 5.59 -10.24 6.14
N TRP A 58 4.82 -10.63 5.12
CA TRP A 58 3.87 -11.76 5.21
C TRP A 58 4.48 -13.12 5.57
N PRO A 59 5.68 -13.49 5.08
CA PRO A 59 6.33 -14.74 5.46
C PRO A 59 6.67 -14.83 6.95
N LEU A 60 6.76 -13.71 7.67
CA LEU A 60 7.04 -13.69 9.11
C LEU A 60 5.84 -14.13 9.97
N PHE A 61 4.62 -14.00 9.44
CA PHE A 61 3.40 -14.41 10.13
C PHE A 61 3.14 -15.91 9.95
N SER A 62 2.41 -16.52 10.86
CA SER A 62 1.87 -17.87 10.76
C SER A 62 0.84 -17.97 9.62
N SER A 63 0.67 -19.18 9.07
CA SER A 63 -0.32 -19.46 8.03
C SER A 63 -1.74 -19.62 8.58
N GLY A 64 -1.91 -19.66 9.91
CA GLY A 64 -3.21 -19.79 10.57
C GLY A 64 -4.04 -18.49 10.57
N ILE A 65 -5.30 -18.61 11.00
CA ILE A 65 -6.25 -17.48 11.15
C ILE A 65 -5.70 -16.38 12.06
N GLN A 66 -4.89 -16.74 13.06
CA GLN A 66 -4.28 -15.81 14.01
C GLN A 66 -3.29 -14.86 13.31
N GLY A 67 -2.45 -15.39 12.41
CA GLY A 67 -1.54 -14.60 11.59
C GLY A 67 -2.29 -13.65 10.66
N SER A 68 -3.41 -14.09 10.07
CA SER A 68 -4.28 -13.24 9.24
C SER A 68 -4.86 -12.06 10.05
N LEU A 69 -5.41 -12.34 11.23
CA LEU A 69 -5.99 -11.32 12.10
C LEU A 69 -4.92 -10.32 12.52
N LEU A 70 -3.76 -10.79 12.99
CA LEU A 70 -2.66 -9.94 13.44
C LEU A 70 -2.07 -9.10 12.30
N ALA A 71 -1.89 -9.68 11.10
CA ALA A 71 -1.44 -8.93 9.94
C ALA A 71 -2.47 -7.90 9.47
N SER A 72 -3.76 -8.22 9.51
CA SER A 72 -4.85 -7.31 9.11
C SER A 72 -5.07 -6.15 10.09
N LEU A 73 -4.60 -6.26 11.35
CA LEU A 73 -4.59 -5.13 12.29
C LEU A 73 -3.70 -3.98 11.81
N ILE A 74 -2.58 -4.25 11.12
CA ILE A 74 -1.67 -3.21 10.63
C ILE A 74 -2.36 -2.27 9.63
N PRO A 75 -2.96 -2.75 8.52
CA PRO A 75 -3.75 -1.90 7.64
C PRO A 75 -5.07 -1.47 8.32
N GLY A 76 -5.67 -2.26 9.21
CA GLY A 76 -6.86 -1.88 9.97
C GLY A 76 -6.67 -0.62 10.83
N VAL A 77 -5.55 -0.51 11.56
CA VAL A 77 -5.19 0.69 12.31
C VAL A 77 -4.98 1.88 11.36
N ASN A 78 -4.42 1.64 10.17
CA ASN A 78 -4.32 2.69 9.15
C ASN A 78 -5.68 3.14 8.62
N ILE A 79 -6.68 2.25 8.47
CA ILE A 79 -8.05 2.64 8.11
C ILE A 79 -8.62 3.61 9.16
N ILE A 80 -8.51 3.26 10.44
CA ILE A 80 -8.97 4.12 11.54
C ILE A 80 -8.25 5.47 11.49
N ARG A 81 -6.93 5.47 11.29
CA ARG A 81 -6.15 6.71 11.14
C ARG A 81 -6.62 7.56 9.97
N MET A 82 -6.89 6.97 8.80
CA MET A 82 -7.41 7.70 7.63
C MET A 82 -8.81 8.24 7.88
N LEU A 83 -9.67 7.51 8.59
CA LEU A 83 -11.01 7.97 8.96
C LEU A 83 -10.94 9.16 9.92
N ILE A 84 -10.12 9.09 10.97
CA ILE A 84 -9.97 10.17 11.95
C ILE A 84 -9.49 11.45 11.27
N ILE A 85 -8.44 11.36 10.44
CA ILE A 85 -7.89 12.54 9.74
C ILE A 85 -8.86 13.02 8.65
N GLY A 86 -9.45 12.09 7.89
CA GLY A 86 -10.35 12.40 6.79
C GLY A 86 -11.71 12.97 7.22
N LEU A 87 -12.19 12.63 8.42
CA LEU A 87 -13.37 13.24 9.06
C LEU A 87 -13.03 14.57 9.73
N GLY A 88 -11.76 14.97 9.78
CA GLY A 88 -11.31 16.22 10.39
C GLY A 88 -11.26 16.20 11.92
N LEU A 89 -11.34 15.02 12.55
CA LEU A 89 -11.25 14.87 14.01
C LEU A 89 -9.83 15.17 14.51
N VAL A 90 -8.80 14.88 13.71
CA VAL A 90 -7.41 15.21 13.98
C VAL A 90 -6.79 15.86 12.74
N LYS A 91 -6.09 16.99 12.95
CA LYS A 91 -5.36 17.69 11.89
C LYS A 91 -3.93 17.18 11.84
N ASP A 92 -3.63 16.30 10.89
CA ASP A 92 -2.28 15.82 10.60
C ASP A 92 -1.88 16.25 9.18
N GLU A 93 -1.35 17.47 9.07
CA GLU A 93 -0.97 18.08 7.80
C GLU A 93 0.13 17.30 7.08
N ALA A 94 1.03 16.64 7.82
CA ALA A 94 2.09 15.83 7.22
C ALA A 94 1.51 14.60 6.49
N THR A 95 0.51 13.94 7.07
CA THR A 95 -0.20 12.83 6.43
C THR A 95 -1.05 13.28 5.26
N VAL A 96 -1.77 14.41 5.41
CA VAL A 96 -2.54 14.97 4.31
C VAL A 96 -1.62 15.35 3.16
N LYS A 97 -0.46 15.95 3.42
CA LYS A 97 0.50 16.34 2.39
C LYS A 97 1.12 15.13 1.68
N SER A 98 1.38 14.02 2.38
CA SER A 98 1.96 12.84 1.75
C SER A 98 0.95 12.02 0.93
N MET A 99 -0.34 12.08 1.26
CA MET A 99 -1.36 11.19 0.67
C MET A 99 -2.47 11.89 -0.11
N SER A 100 -2.62 13.21 -0.02
CA SER A 100 -3.62 13.99 -0.78
C SER A 100 -3.06 14.48 -2.12
N ARG A 101 -3.93 14.73 -3.11
CA ARG A 101 -3.55 15.34 -4.41
C ARG A 101 -3.49 16.86 -4.33
N PHE A 102 -4.46 17.45 -3.63
CA PHE A 102 -4.65 18.89 -3.54
C PHE A 102 -4.47 19.42 -2.11
N GLY A 103 -4.07 18.57 -1.18
CA GLY A 103 -3.93 18.93 0.23
C GLY A 103 -5.26 18.95 1.00
N ASP A 104 -6.34 18.44 0.40
CA ASP A 104 -7.62 18.25 1.10
C ASP A 104 -7.58 16.95 1.92
N TYR A 105 -7.94 17.04 3.20
CA TYR A 105 -8.03 15.92 4.13
C TYR A 105 -9.13 14.93 3.72
N ARG A 106 -10.19 15.40 3.03
CA ARG A 106 -11.28 14.54 2.53
C ARG A 106 -10.83 13.58 1.43
N GLU A 107 -9.71 13.85 0.76
CA GLU A 107 -9.16 12.92 -0.23
C GLU A 107 -8.65 11.62 0.41
N LEU A 108 -8.26 11.66 1.68
CA LEU A 108 -7.84 10.47 2.43
C LEU A 108 -8.96 9.43 2.50
N LEU A 109 -10.22 9.88 2.57
CA LEU A 109 -11.42 9.03 2.59
C LEU A 109 -11.74 8.38 1.24
N LYS A 110 -11.08 8.82 0.16
CA LYS A 110 -11.29 8.28 -1.19
C LYS A 110 -10.20 7.26 -1.49
N GLY A 111 -9.20 7.66 -2.27
CA GLY A 111 -8.16 6.77 -2.78
C GLY A 111 -7.49 5.96 -1.66
N PRO A 112 -6.79 6.60 -0.71
CA PRO A 112 -6.06 5.90 0.35
C PRO A 112 -6.93 4.95 1.18
N LEU A 113 -8.13 5.36 1.58
CA LEU A 113 -9.05 4.51 2.34
C LEU A 113 -9.47 3.26 1.56
N TYR A 114 -9.88 3.42 0.29
CA TYR A 114 -10.27 2.27 -0.55
C TYR A 114 -9.10 1.29 -0.75
N TYR A 115 -7.87 1.80 -0.91
CA TYR A 115 -6.69 0.96 -1.04
C TYR A 115 -6.43 0.14 0.23
N VAL A 116 -6.33 0.79 1.39
CA VAL A 116 -6.02 0.10 2.65
C VAL A 116 -7.15 -0.87 3.02
N THR A 117 -8.40 -0.53 2.71
CA THR A 117 -9.56 -1.41 2.90
C THR A 117 -9.47 -2.66 2.01
N THR A 118 -9.09 -2.48 0.74
CA THR A 118 -8.94 -3.61 -0.20
C THR A 118 -7.81 -4.55 0.24
N ILE A 119 -6.68 -4.00 0.69
CA ILE A 119 -5.55 -4.79 1.23
C ILE A 119 -5.99 -5.55 2.49
N THR A 120 -6.71 -4.89 3.40
CA THR A 120 -7.24 -5.51 4.62
C THR A 120 -8.20 -6.66 4.29
N PHE A 121 -9.11 -6.44 3.34
CA PHE A 121 -10.08 -7.46 2.92
C PHE A 121 -9.39 -8.64 2.23
N ALA A 122 -8.42 -8.37 1.35
CA ALA A 122 -7.61 -9.42 0.72
C ALA A 122 -6.81 -10.23 1.76
N CYS A 123 -6.30 -9.55 2.79
CA CYS A 123 -5.58 -10.15 3.91
C CYS A 123 -6.48 -11.03 4.79
N VAL A 124 -7.74 -10.66 5.02
CA VAL A 124 -8.68 -11.44 5.85
C VAL A 124 -9.28 -12.61 5.08
N MET A 125 -9.73 -12.38 3.85
CA MET A 125 -10.50 -13.38 3.08
C MET A 125 -9.64 -14.38 2.32
N TYR A 126 -8.49 -13.94 1.80
CA TYR A 126 -7.64 -14.74 0.91
C TYR A 126 -6.24 -14.95 1.51
N TRP A 127 -6.15 -14.94 2.85
CA TRP A 127 -4.90 -15.10 3.60
C TRP A 127 -4.15 -16.36 3.20
N LYS A 128 -2.93 -16.25 2.62
CA LYS A 128 -1.92 -17.31 2.31
C LYS A 128 -2.36 -18.68 1.77
N THR A 129 -3.66 -18.92 1.67
CA THR A 129 -4.37 -20.10 1.20
C THR A 129 -4.67 -19.94 -0.28
N SER A 130 -4.64 -18.71 -0.80
CA SER A 130 -4.87 -18.41 -2.20
C SER A 130 -3.82 -17.45 -2.76
N PRO A 131 -3.21 -17.75 -3.92
CA PRO A 131 -2.32 -16.83 -4.62
C PRO A 131 -3.04 -15.57 -5.13
N ILE A 132 -4.39 -15.56 -5.08
CA ILE A 132 -5.23 -14.42 -5.47
C ILE A 132 -4.89 -13.19 -4.63
N SER A 133 -4.63 -13.34 -3.33
CA SER A 133 -4.32 -12.19 -2.46
C SER A 133 -2.98 -11.56 -2.80
N ILE A 134 -1.96 -12.38 -3.04
CA ILE A 134 -0.63 -11.96 -3.49
C ILE A 134 -0.77 -11.21 -4.82
N ALA A 135 -1.40 -11.83 -5.82
CA ALA A 135 -1.58 -11.22 -7.13
C ALA A 135 -2.40 -9.92 -7.07
N ALA A 136 -3.45 -9.87 -6.24
CA ALA A 136 -4.27 -8.68 -6.07
C ALA A 136 -3.46 -7.54 -5.44
N ILE A 137 -2.74 -7.79 -4.34
CA ILE A 137 -1.96 -6.77 -3.63
C ILE A 137 -0.77 -6.32 -4.50
N CYS A 138 -0.08 -7.23 -5.18
CA CYS A 138 1.04 -6.89 -6.06
C CYS A 138 0.59 -6.08 -7.28
N ASN A 139 -0.51 -6.45 -7.93
CA ASN A 139 -1.07 -5.64 -9.02
C ASN A 139 -1.57 -4.28 -8.53
N LEU A 140 -2.19 -4.24 -7.36
CA LEU A 140 -2.71 -3.00 -6.78
C LEU A 140 -1.57 -2.07 -6.36
N CYS A 141 -0.50 -2.57 -5.77
CA CYS A 141 0.60 -1.77 -5.23
C CYS A 141 1.69 -1.51 -6.28
N ALA A 142 2.34 -2.57 -6.78
CA ALA A 142 3.41 -2.47 -7.76
C ALA A 142 2.88 -2.15 -9.16
N GLY A 143 1.84 -2.86 -9.61
CA GLY A 143 1.26 -2.68 -10.95
C GLY A 143 0.72 -1.26 -11.16
N ASP A 144 -0.27 -0.83 -10.38
CA ASP A 144 -0.87 0.51 -10.50
C ASP A 144 0.14 1.64 -10.27
N GLY A 145 1.05 1.45 -9.29
CA GLY A 145 2.10 2.42 -9.00
C GLY A 145 3.07 2.62 -10.17
N MET A 146 3.59 1.52 -10.73
CA MET A 146 4.50 1.57 -11.88
C MET A 146 3.80 2.02 -13.15
N ALA A 147 2.53 1.65 -13.34
CA ALA A 147 1.73 2.10 -14.48
C ALA A 147 1.60 3.62 -14.54
N ASP A 148 1.41 4.29 -13.40
CA ASP A 148 1.32 5.75 -13.34
C ASP A 148 2.69 6.41 -13.56
N ILE A 149 3.77 5.89 -12.94
CA ILE A 149 5.13 6.42 -13.10
C ILE A 149 5.61 6.29 -14.56
N VAL A 150 5.53 5.09 -15.13
CA VAL A 150 5.94 4.80 -16.50
C VAL A 150 4.98 5.44 -17.50
N GLY A 151 3.67 5.39 -17.23
CA GLY A 151 2.65 5.97 -18.10
C GLY A 151 2.76 7.49 -18.24
N ARG A 152 3.23 8.20 -17.21
CA ARG A 152 3.50 9.64 -17.29
C ARG A 152 4.82 9.96 -18.00
N ARG A 153 5.88 9.18 -17.76
CA ARG A 153 7.22 9.44 -18.35
C ARG A 153 7.35 8.98 -19.80
N LEU A 154 6.83 7.79 -20.12
CA LEU A 154 7.05 7.09 -21.39
C LEU A 154 5.76 6.86 -22.20
N GLY A 155 4.59 7.21 -21.65
CA GLY A 155 3.28 6.97 -22.27
C GLY A 155 2.92 7.94 -23.41
N ARG A 156 3.79 8.03 -24.43
CA ARG A 156 3.56 8.80 -25.67
C ARG A 156 2.43 8.22 -26.52
N LYS A 157 2.40 6.88 -26.69
CA LYS A 157 1.31 6.17 -27.39
C LYS A 157 0.13 5.92 -26.45
N LYS A 158 -0.94 6.67 -26.64
CA LYS A 158 -2.19 6.54 -25.88
C LYS A 158 -3.06 5.40 -26.41
N ILE A 159 -3.94 4.88 -25.56
CA ILE A 159 -4.91 3.87 -25.96
C ILE A 159 -6.01 4.54 -26.80
N PRO A 160 -6.47 3.96 -27.93
CA PRO A 160 -7.37 4.61 -28.87
C PRO A 160 -8.68 5.12 -28.25
N TYR A 161 -9.23 4.37 -27.29
CA TYR A 161 -10.48 4.69 -26.60
C TYR A 161 -10.30 5.50 -25.30
N ASN A 162 -9.06 5.65 -24.79
CA ASN A 162 -8.81 6.38 -23.54
C ASN A 162 -7.48 7.12 -23.58
N ARG A 163 -7.56 8.44 -23.82
CA ARG A 163 -6.38 9.33 -23.91
C ARG A 163 -5.62 9.48 -22.59
N ASN A 164 -6.23 9.14 -21.46
CA ASN A 164 -5.58 9.17 -20.15
C ASN A 164 -4.72 7.93 -19.90
N LYS A 165 -4.97 6.82 -20.62
CA LYS A 165 -4.20 5.58 -20.49
C LYS A 165 -3.23 5.42 -21.66
N SER A 166 -2.08 4.81 -21.39
CA SER A 166 -1.04 4.56 -22.40
C SER A 166 -0.68 3.09 -22.45
N PHE A 167 -0.26 2.63 -23.63
CA PHE A 167 0.23 1.25 -23.78
C PHE A 167 1.44 0.99 -22.88
N ALA A 168 2.35 1.96 -22.75
CA ALA A 168 3.50 1.87 -21.85
C ALA A 168 3.06 1.68 -20.38
N GLY A 169 2.03 2.39 -19.93
CA GLY A 169 1.47 2.24 -18.59
C GLY A 169 0.84 0.85 -18.38
N SER A 170 0.09 0.34 -19.36
CA SER A 170 -0.50 -1.01 -19.27
C SER A 170 0.56 -2.12 -19.25
N ILE A 171 1.60 -2.01 -20.06
CA ILE A 171 2.72 -2.97 -20.05
C ILE A 171 3.45 -2.93 -18.72
N ALA A 172 3.70 -1.72 -18.19
CA ALA A 172 4.33 -1.55 -16.88
C ALA A 172 3.48 -2.12 -15.74
N MET A 173 2.16 -1.98 -15.81
CA MET A 173 1.24 -2.59 -14.85
C MET A 173 1.39 -4.12 -14.85
N ALA A 174 1.31 -4.72 -16.04
CA ALA A 174 1.39 -6.17 -16.20
C ALA A 174 2.75 -6.72 -15.78
N SER A 175 3.84 -6.10 -16.21
CA SER A 175 5.19 -6.57 -15.89
C SER A 175 5.53 -6.38 -14.42
N ALA A 176 5.25 -5.21 -13.82
CA ALA A 176 5.56 -4.96 -12.42
C ALA A 176 4.69 -5.80 -11.48
N GLY A 177 3.39 -5.93 -11.78
CA GLY A 177 2.49 -6.78 -11.00
C GLY A 177 2.87 -8.26 -11.07
N PHE A 178 3.23 -8.75 -12.26
CA PHE A 178 3.69 -10.14 -12.44
C PHE A 178 5.03 -10.40 -11.74
N LEU A 179 6.05 -9.55 -11.95
CA LEU A 179 7.34 -9.69 -11.30
C LEU A 179 7.24 -9.61 -9.77
N ALA A 180 6.41 -8.71 -9.24
CA ALA A 180 6.17 -8.61 -7.80
C ALA A 180 5.37 -9.79 -7.24
N SER A 181 4.64 -10.54 -8.09
CA SER A 181 3.93 -11.76 -7.68
C SER A 181 4.79 -13.02 -7.80
N ILE A 182 5.91 -12.96 -8.53
CA ILE A 182 6.90 -14.03 -8.60
C ILE A 182 7.91 -13.83 -7.46
N GLY A 183 7.56 -14.34 -6.29
CA GLY A 183 8.39 -14.31 -5.07
C GLY A 183 7.67 -15.02 -3.95
#